data_AF-A0A1H3MLI2-F1
#
_entry.id   AF-A0A1H3MLI2-F1
#
_cell.length_a   1.000
_cell.length_b   1.000
_cell.length_c   1.000
_cell.angle_alpha   90.00
_cell.angle_beta   90.00
_cell.angle_gamma   90.00
#
_symmetry.space_group_name_H-M   'P 1'
#
loop_
_entity.id
_entity.type
_entity.pdbx_description
1 polymer ?
#
loop_
_entity_poly.entity_id
_entity_poly.type
_entity_poly.pdbx_seq_one_letter_code
_entity_poly.pdbx_strand_id
1 'polypeptide(L)'
;MSSDITNLIGVNTNLSTDYYLRKFYEHNRDVSKASKRADYTNNELIYEDTIALKKAAKLLSSFSYDDTSSDKNIYNSIRAFVTTYNNAISSSRKVNDPNLKRQVKNLLKITDKYSDALDKIGLNVKNDGTIKILDETLTKASLSDIKKAFGKETGYMNASMISAKRINERTYNILYNQILGRGLHLDITL
;
A
#
# COMPACT_ATOMS: atom_id res chain seq x y z
N MET A 1 6.82 -46.59 13.50
CA MET A 1 5.65 -46.21 12.67
C MET A 1 5.89 -44.79 12.20
N SER A 2 6.39 -44.65 10.96
CA SER A 2 6.54 -43.36 10.28
C SER A 2 5.15 -42.85 9.93
N SER A 3 4.81 -41.63 10.33
CA SER A 3 3.65 -40.91 9.80
C SER A 3 4.18 -39.75 8.97
N ASP A 4 4.18 -39.99 7.66
CA ASP A 4 4.57 -39.08 6.61
C ASP A 4 3.88 -37.71 6.72
N ILE A 5 4.68 -36.67 6.97
CA ILE A 5 4.29 -35.25 6.87
C ILE A 5 4.48 -34.79 5.41
N THR A 6 3.97 -35.56 4.46
CA THR A 6 4.05 -35.27 3.01
C THR A 6 2.67 -35.22 2.36
N ASN A 7 1.67 -34.67 3.06
CA ASN A 7 0.38 -34.33 2.46
C ASN A 7 -0.15 -32.95 2.93
N LEU A 8 0.61 -31.89 2.64
CA LEU A 8 0.01 -30.56 2.47
C LEU A 8 0.27 -30.02 1.05
N ILE A 9 0.13 -30.90 0.06
CA ILE A 9 -0.06 -30.51 -1.33
C ILE A 9 -1.53 -30.09 -1.46
N GLY A 10 -1.78 -28.79 -1.66
CA GLY A 10 -2.94 -28.36 -2.45
C GLY A 10 -4.15 -27.76 -1.73
N VAL A 11 -4.02 -26.96 -0.66
CA VAL A 11 -5.13 -26.05 -0.32
C VAL A 11 -5.04 -24.78 -1.16
N ASN A 12 -5.73 -24.84 -2.29
CA ASN A 12 -6.08 -23.76 -3.22
C ASN A 12 -6.90 -22.66 -2.49
N THR A 13 -6.35 -22.02 -1.46
CA THR A 13 -7.05 -20.96 -0.71
C THR A 13 -7.05 -19.66 -1.52
N ASN A 14 -8.20 -19.30 -2.07
CA ASN A 14 -8.43 -17.96 -2.62
C ASN A 14 -8.67 -17.00 -1.44
N LEU A 15 -7.64 -16.25 -1.07
CA LEU A 15 -7.65 -15.32 0.05
C LEU A 15 -8.37 -14.04 -0.38
N SER A 16 -9.27 -13.55 0.48
CA SER A 16 -10.08 -12.35 0.19
C SER A 16 -9.25 -11.07 0.21
N THR A 17 -9.77 -9.99 -0.37
CA THR A 17 -9.16 -8.66 -0.23
C THR A 17 -9.04 -8.23 1.24
N ASP A 18 -10.01 -8.57 2.09
CA ASP A 18 -9.95 -8.28 3.52
C ASP A 18 -8.79 -9.00 4.23
N TYR A 19 -8.52 -10.26 3.84
CA TYR A 19 -7.34 -10.97 4.34
C TYR A 19 -6.05 -10.19 4.05
N TYR A 20 -5.86 -9.72 2.82
CA TYR A 20 -4.67 -8.93 2.46
C TYR A 20 -4.62 -7.59 3.17
N LEU A 21 -5.75 -6.91 3.32
CA LEU A 21 -5.82 -5.68 4.12
C LEU A 21 -5.39 -5.91 5.56
N ARG A 22 -5.90 -6.95 6.23
CA ARG A 22 -5.49 -7.32 7.60
C ARG A 22 -4.01 -7.70 7.69
N LYS A 23 -3.46 -8.31 6.64
CA LYS A 23 -2.04 -8.66 6.54
C LYS A 23 -1.16 -7.42 6.37
N PHE A 24 -1.54 -6.49 5.50
CA PHE A 24 -0.78 -5.25 5.27
C PHE A 24 -0.83 -4.33 6.49
N TYR A 25 -2.01 -4.20 7.11
CA TYR A 25 -2.22 -3.44 8.33
C TYR A 25 -2.01 -4.28 9.60
N GLU A 26 -1.13 -5.29 9.60
CA GLU A 26 -0.90 -6.12 10.79
C GLU A 26 -0.40 -5.33 12.02
N HIS A 27 0.21 -4.16 11.79
CA HIS A 27 0.64 -3.25 12.85
C HIS A 27 -0.56 -2.62 13.58
N ASN A 28 -1.61 -2.26 12.83
CA ASN A 28 -2.88 -1.79 13.37
C ASN A 28 -4.03 -2.18 12.43
N ARG A 29 -4.66 -3.34 12.73
CA ARG A 29 -5.66 -3.95 11.85
C ARG A 29 -6.97 -3.18 11.80
N ASP A 30 -7.24 -2.28 12.74
CA ASP A 30 -8.47 -1.50 12.74
C ASP A 30 -8.45 -0.45 11.63
N VAL A 31 -7.29 0.14 11.35
CA VAL A 31 -7.11 1.15 10.29
C VAL A 31 -7.41 0.62 8.88
N SER A 32 -7.38 -0.70 8.69
CA SER A 32 -7.77 -1.34 7.43
C SER A 32 -9.27 -1.25 7.14
N LYS A 33 -10.10 -1.06 8.18
CA LYS A 33 -11.56 -0.96 8.07
C LYS A 33 -11.99 0.49 7.96
N ALA A 34 -12.69 0.84 6.89
CA ALA A 34 -13.21 2.19 6.68
C ALA A 34 -13.98 2.75 7.89
N SER A 35 -14.78 1.91 8.56
CA SER A 35 -15.59 2.27 9.72
C SER A 35 -14.79 2.63 10.98
N LYS A 36 -13.51 2.23 11.07
CA LYS A 36 -12.65 2.45 12.24
C LYS A 36 -11.66 3.60 12.04
N ARG A 37 -11.45 4.04 10.79
CA ARG A 37 -10.50 5.11 10.48
C ARG A 37 -10.86 6.46 11.10
N ALA A 38 -12.14 6.68 11.42
CA ALA A 38 -12.61 7.90 12.09
C ALA A 38 -12.07 8.04 13.53
N ASP A 39 -11.62 6.94 14.14
CA ASP A 39 -11.07 6.92 15.49
C ASP A 39 -9.60 7.40 15.55
N TYR A 40 -9.00 7.72 14.39
CA TYR A 40 -7.59 8.06 14.25
C TYR A 40 -7.40 9.44 13.61
N THR A 41 -6.34 10.14 14.00
CA THR A 41 -5.89 11.38 13.35
C THR A 41 -5.28 11.07 11.97
N ASN A 42 -5.22 12.08 11.09
CA ASN A 42 -4.59 11.89 9.78
C ASN A 42 -3.10 11.54 9.85
N ASN A 43 -2.40 11.97 10.91
CA ASN A 43 -1.00 11.63 11.14
C ASN A 43 -0.83 10.15 11.51
N GLU A 44 -1.72 9.61 12.36
CA GLU A 44 -1.75 8.18 12.68
C GLU A 44 -2.14 7.36 11.46
N LEU A 45 -3.17 7.80 10.72
CA LEU A 45 -3.62 7.11 9.51
C LEU A 45 -2.51 7.04 8.46
N ILE A 46 -1.84 8.15 8.12
CA ILE A 46 -0.76 8.11 7.12
C ILE A 46 0.46 7.31 7.60
N TYR A 47 0.70 7.24 8.91
CA TYR A 47 1.74 6.38 9.48
C TYR A 47 1.43 4.90 9.20
N GLU A 48 0.22 4.46 9.54
CA GLU A 48 -0.23 3.08 9.31
C GLU A 48 -0.35 2.73 7.82
N ASP A 49 -0.95 3.63 7.04
CA ASP A 49 -1.16 3.45 5.60
C ASP A 49 0.17 3.30 4.85
N THR A 50 1.23 3.97 5.29
CA THR A 50 2.56 3.86 4.64
C THR A 50 3.32 2.60 5.01
N ILE A 51 3.14 2.08 6.24
CA ILE A 51 3.62 0.74 6.62
C ILE A 51 2.92 -0.31 5.78
N ALA A 52 1.59 -0.22 5.68
CA ALA A 52 0.78 -1.12 4.88
C ALA A 52 1.13 -1.04 3.39
N LEU A 53 1.32 0.16 2.83
CA LEU A 53 1.67 0.36 1.43
C LEU A 53 3.02 -0.28 1.09
N LYS A 54 4.01 -0.15 1.98
CA LYS A 54 5.31 -0.81 1.83
C LYS A 54 5.17 -2.33 1.80
N LYS A 55 4.32 -2.92 2.66
CA LYS A 55 4.05 -4.36 2.69
C LYS A 55 3.31 -4.83 1.44
N ALA A 56 2.31 -4.07 0.99
CA ALA A 56 1.54 -4.35 -0.20
C ALA A 56 2.42 -4.34 -1.47
N ALA A 57 3.21 -3.29 -1.64
CA ALA A 57 4.13 -3.18 -2.78
C ALA A 57 5.21 -4.29 -2.76
N LYS A 58 5.73 -4.63 -1.58
CA LYS A 58 6.67 -5.77 -1.43
C LYS A 58 6.03 -7.09 -1.86
N LEU A 59 4.79 -7.36 -1.43
CA LEU A 59 4.08 -8.58 -1.83
C LEU A 59 3.88 -8.65 -3.34
N LEU A 60 3.35 -7.58 -3.96
CA LEU A 60 3.15 -7.56 -5.41
C LEU A 60 4.46 -7.80 -6.16
N SER A 61 5.56 -7.13 -5.76
CA SER A 61 6.87 -7.33 -6.40
C SER A 61 7.45 -8.74 -6.26
N SER A 62 6.90 -9.56 -5.35
CA SER A 62 7.40 -10.92 -5.08
C SER A 62 6.74 -12.01 -5.92
N PHE A 63 5.64 -11.71 -6.61
CA PHE A 63 4.99 -12.67 -7.51
C PHE A 63 5.84 -12.89 -8.78
N SER A 64 5.87 -14.14 -9.27
CA SER A 64 6.56 -14.48 -10.53
C SER A 64 5.77 -14.08 -11.78
N TYR A 65 4.43 -14.01 -11.64
CA TYR A 65 3.48 -13.71 -12.72
C TYR A 65 3.64 -14.63 -13.94
N ASP A 66 4.00 -15.90 -13.72
CA ASP A 66 4.06 -16.92 -14.76
C ASP A 66 2.73 -17.65 -14.92
N ASP A 67 2.45 -18.19 -16.11
CA ASP A 67 1.16 -18.85 -16.41
C ASP A 67 0.94 -20.15 -15.62
N THR A 68 1.99 -20.65 -14.95
CA THR A 68 1.94 -21.79 -14.02
C THR A 68 1.59 -21.40 -12.59
N SER A 69 1.67 -20.10 -12.25
CA SER A 69 1.36 -19.58 -10.94
C SER A 69 -0.15 -19.64 -10.73
N SER A 70 -0.57 -20.58 -9.90
CA SER A 70 -1.94 -20.71 -9.40
C SER A 70 -2.34 -19.58 -8.43
N ASP A 71 -1.72 -18.41 -8.55
CA ASP A 71 -1.89 -17.27 -7.66
C ASP A 71 -3.22 -16.54 -7.95
N LYS A 72 -4.35 -17.24 -7.72
CA LYS A 72 -5.71 -16.67 -7.66
C LYS A 72 -5.80 -15.45 -6.74
N ASN A 73 -4.82 -15.34 -5.86
CA ASN A 73 -4.55 -14.31 -4.88
C ASN A 73 -4.02 -12.98 -5.45
N ILE A 74 -3.48 -12.95 -6.68
CA ILE A 74 -2.93 -11.72 -7.29
C ILE A 74 -3.99 -10.63 -7.34
N TYR A 75 -5.18 -10.91 -7.87
CA TYR A 75 -6.22 -9.89 -8.01
C TYR A 75 -6.69 -9.31 -6.68
N ASN A 76 -6.89 -10.16 -5.67
CA ASN A 76 -7.30 -9.70 -4.34
C ASN A 76 -6.20 -8.92 -3.63
N SER A 77 -4.93 -9.28 -3.85
CA SER A 77 -3.78 -8.52 -3.37
C SER A 77 -3.64 -7.16 -4.07
N ILE A 78 -3.94 -7.07 -5.38
CA ILE A 78 -3.99 -5.81 -6.14
C ILE A 78 -5.10 -4.91 -5.60
N ARG A 79 -6.31 -5.44 -5.37
CA ARG A 79 -7.41 -4.68 -4.74
C ARG A 79 -6.99 -4.12 -3.38
N ALA A 80 -6.36 -4.95 -2.54
CA ALA A 80 -5.86 -4.51 -1.24
C ALA A 80 -4.74 -3.48 -1.35
N PHE A 81 -3.83 -3.61 -2.32
CA PHE A 81 -2.81 -2.60 -2.63
C PHE A 81 -3.45 -1.27 -3.02
N VAL A 82 -4.42 -1.27 -3.94
CA VAL A 82 -5.11 -0.05 -4.40
C VAL A 82 -5.85 0.63 -3.25
N THR A 83 -6.57 -0.12 -2.42
CA THR A 83 -7.20 0.41 -1.20
C THR A 83 -6.16 1.07 -0.28
N THR A 84 -5.05 0.38 -0.03
CA THR A 84 -3.98 0.87 0.84
C THR A 84 -3.31 2.14 0.28
N TYR A 85 -3.04 2.16 -1.03
CA TYR A 85 -2.51 3.31 -1.75
C TYR A 85 -3.46 4.52 -1.65
N ASN A 86 -4.74 4.32 -1.95
CA ASN A 86 -5.75 5.37 -1.88
C ASN A 86 -5.96 5.90 -0.47
N ASN A 87 -5.87 5.03 0.54
CA ASN A 87 -5.85 5.41 1.95
C ASN A 87 -4.66 6.33 2.26
N ALA A 88 -3.44 5.95 1.84
CA ALA A 88 -2.25 6.77 2.04
C ALA A 88 -2.38 8.16 1.36
N ILE A 89 -2.87 8.22 0.13
CA ILE A 89 -3.13 9.50 -0.55
C ILE A 89 -4.17 10.32 0.24
N SER A 90 -5.28 9.71 0.63
CA SER A 90 -6.37 10.40 1.33
C SER A 90 -5.94 10.94 2.70
N SER A 91 -5.28 10.12 3.51
CA SER A 91 -4.77 10.50 4.84
C SER A 91 -3.76 11.63 4.75
N SER A 92 -2.91 11.62 3.73
CA SER A 92 -1.89 12.66 3.55
C SER A 92 -2.44 14.05 3.22
N ARG A 93 -3.63 14.15 2.62
CA ARG A 93 -4.22 15.44 2.17
C ARG A 93 -4.45 16.42 3.31
N LYS A 94 -4.73 15.90 4.50
CA LYS A 94 -5.03 16.70 5.70
C LYS A 94 -3.80 16.92 6.59
N VAL A 95 -2.63 16.45 6.18
CA VAL A 95 -1.38 16.68 6.91
C VAL A 95 -0.77 18.00 6.47
N ASN A 96 -0.52 18.90 7.43
CA ASN A 96 0.07 20.20 7.14
C ASN A 96 1.60 20.22 7.31
N ASP A 97 2.31 19.36 6.56
CA ASP A 97 3.76 19.31 6.57
C ASP A 97 4.34 19.43 5.14
N PRO A 98 5.11 20.48 4.81
CA PRO A 98 5.63 20.70 3.46
C PRO A 98 6.54 19.57 2.95
N ASN A 99 7.32 18.97 3.84
CA ASN A 99 8.24 17.89 3.48
C ASN A 99 7.47 16.60 3.16
N LEU A 100 6.45 16.27 3.95
CA LEU A 100 5.55 15.15 3.69
C LEU A 100 4.77 15.36 2.39
N LYS A 101 4.21 16.56 2.17
CA LYS A 101 3.52 16.93 0.92
C LYS A 101 4.42 16.72 -0.30
N ARG A 102 5.71 17.08 -0.20
CA ARG A 102 6.70 16.81 -1.26
C ARG A 102 6.91 15.31 -1.50
N GLN A 103 7.02 14.50 -0.45
CA GLN A 103 7.17 13.05 -0.61
C GLN A 103 5.93 12.39 -1.21
N VAL A 104 4.73 12.83 -0.83
CA VAL A 104 3.47 12.37 -1.43
C VAL A 104 3.40 12.76 -2.90
N LYS A 105 3.77 14.00 -3.26
CA LYS A 105 3.84 14.42 -4.67
C LYS A 105 4.79 13.55 -5.49
N ASN A 106 5.89 13.09 -4.91
CA ASN A 106 6.80 12.16 -5.57
C ASN A 106 6.15 10.79 -5.80
N LEU A 107 5.42 10.25 -4.80
CA LEU A 107 4.65 9.03 -4.96
C LEU A 107 3.61 9.16 -6.09
N LEU A 108 2.87 10.27 -6.13
CA LEU A 108 1.90 10.55 -7.19
C LEU A 108 2.55 10.58 -8.57
N LYS A 109 3.68 11.29 -8.73
CA LYS A 109 4.44 11.33 -9.99
C LYS A 109 4.95 9.95 -10.42
N ILE A 110 5.38 9.12 -9.45
CA ILE A 110 5.80 7.75 -9.75
C ILE A 110 4.61 6.95 -10.26
N THR A 111 3.46 7.00 -9.60
CA THR A 111 2.24 6.29 -10.06
C THR A 111 1.79 6.76 -11.44
N ASP A 112 1.79 8.08 -11.67
CA ASP A 112 1.45 8.69 -12.96
C ASP A 112 2.36 8.22 -14.10
N LYS A 113 3.67 8.08 -13.85
CA LYS A 113 4.62 7.50 -14.83
C LYS A 113 4.23 6.09 -15.30
N TYR A 114 3.50 5.33 -14.48
CA TYR A 114 3.04 3.98 -14.81
C TYR A 114 1.55 3.92 -15.16
N SER A 115 0.87 5.06 -15.37
CA SER A 115 -0.57 5.14 -15.62
C SER A 115 -1.02 4.24 -16.77
N ASP A 116 -0.29 4.22 -17.89
CA ASP A 116 -0.69 3.44 -19.07
C ASP A 116 -0.65 1.94 -18.82
N ALA A 117 0.37 1.46 -18.10
CA ALA A 117 0.49 0.07 -17.71
C ALA A 117 -0.59 -0.34 -16.70
N LEU A 118 -0.95 0.58 -15.79
CA LEU A 118 -2.02 0.39 -14.81
C LEU A 118 -3.39 0.39 -15.50
N ASP A 119 -3.64 1.31 -16.43
CA ASP A 119 -4.91 1.44 -17.14
C ASP A 119 -5.19 0.19 -17.99
N LYS A 120 -4.15 -0.36 -18.63
CA LYS A 120 -4.23 -1.61 -19.41
C LYS A 120 -4.76 -2.80 -18.60
N ILE A 121 -4.52 -2.83 -17.29
CA ILE A 121 -5.02 -3.88 -16.38
C ILE A 121 -6.23 -3.45 -15.57
N GLY A 122 -6.92 -2.37 -15.96
CA GLY A 122 -8.13 -1.89 -15.31
C GLY A 122 -7.88 -1.06 -14.05
N LEU A 123 -6.70 -0.47 -13.87
CA LEU A 123 -6.37 0.42 -12.76
C LEU A 123 -6.19 1.86 -13.26
N ASN A 124 -7.28 2.62 -13.27
CA ASN A 124 -7.29 3.96 -13.81
C ASN A 124 -6.81 5.00 -12.77
N VAL A 125 -5.70 5.68 -13.05
CA VAL A 125 -5.17 6.77 -12.21
C VAL A 125 -6.00 8.03 -12.45
N LYS A 126 -6.65 8.55 -11.41
CA LYS A 126 -7.47 9.76 -11.47
C LYS A 126 -6.62 11.02 -11.30
N ASN A 127 -7.17 12.17 -11.69
CA ASN A 127 -6.54 13.50 -11.57
C ASN A 127 -6.08 13.84 -10.14
N ASP A 128 -6.77 13.29 -9.13
CA ASP A 128 -6.46 13.52 -7.72
C ASP A 128 -5.37 12.55 -7.18
N GLY A 129 -4.79 11.76 -8.07
CA GLY A 129 -3.76 10.78 -7.81
C GLY A 129 -4.26 9.43 -7.30
N THR A 130 -5.55 9.28 -6.98
CA THR A 130 -6.09 7.99 -6.51
C THR A 130 -6.38 7.04 -7.68
N ILE A 131 -6.35 5.74 -7.42
CA ILE A 131 -6.56 4.70 -8.44
C ILE A 131 -8.00 4.17 -8.34
N LYS A 132 -8.73 4.19 -9.45
CA LYS A 132 -10.04 3.54 -9.60
C LYS A 132 -9.84 2.14 -10.19
N ILE A 133 -10.49 1.15 -9.59
CA ILE A 133 -10.50 -0.23 -10.12
C ILE A 133 -11.67 -0.37 -11.10
N LEU A 134 -11.39 -0.89 -12.29
CA LEU A 134 -12.36 -1.38 -13.26
C LEU A 134 -12.38 -2.91 -13.14
N ASP A 135 -13.23 -3.44 -12.25
CA ASP A 135 -13.17 -4.86 -11.84
C ASP A 135 -13.29 -5.86 -13.01
N GLU A 136 -14.14 -5.57 -13.99
CA GLU A 136 -14.28 -6.43 -15.17
C GLU A 136 -13.00 -6.49 -16.01
N THR A 137 -12.30 -5.37 -16.17
CA THR A 137 -11.02 -5.31 -16.89
C THR A 137 -9.92 -5.97 -16.08
N LEU A 138 -9.85 -5.68 -14.78
CA LEU A 138 -8.84 -6.25 -13.89
C LEU A 138 -8.94 -7.78 -13.85
N THR A 139 -10.13 -8.35 -13.73
CA THR A 139 -10.32 -9.81 -13.67
C THR A 139 -10.01 -10.54 -14.98
N LYS A 140 -10.00 -9.81 -16.10
CA LYS A 140 -9.65 -10.34 -17.44
C LYS A 140 -8.20 -10.06 -17.83
N ALA A 141 -7.46 -9.27 -17.05
CA ALA A 141 -6.09 -8.90 -17.36
C ALA A 141 -5.18 -10.14 -17.38
N SER A 142 -4.32 -10.24 -18.40
CA SER A 142 -3.35 -11.33 -18.48
C SER A 142 -2.26 -11.17 -17.40
N LEU A 143 -1.69 -12.29 -16.92
CA LEU A 143 -0.55 -12.24 -16.00
C LEU A 143 0.64 -11.49 -16.60
N SER A 144 0.83 -11.58 -17.92
CA SER A 144 1.85 -10.81 -18.66
C SER A 144 1.64 -9.29 -18.54
N ASP A 145 0.40 -8.81 -18.67
CA ASP A 145 0.11 -7.38 -18.52
C ASP A 145 0.23 -6.94 -17.06
N ILE A 146 -0.20 -7.77 -16.10
CA ILE A 146 -0.01 -7.51 -14.67
C ILE A 146 1.49 -7.47 -14.33
N LYS A 147 2.30 -8.37 -14.90
CA LYS A 147 3.76 -8.38 -14.77
C LYS A 147 4.38 -7.10 -15.30
N LYS A 148 3.90 -6.57 -16.43
CA LYS A 148 4.38 -5.29 -16.98
C LYS A 148 4.06 -4.12 -16.06
N ALA A 149 2.96 -4.17 -15.30
CA ALA A 149 2.59 -3.13 -14.34
C ALA A 149 3.30 -3.25 -12.98
N PHE A 150 3.42 -4.48 -12.44
CA PHE A 150 3.81 -4.71 -11.04
C PHE A 150 5.07 -5.57 -10.85
N GLY A 151 5.55 -6.20 -11.92
CA GLY A 151 6.74 -7.05 -11.89
C GLY A 151 7.95 -6.33 -11.30
N LYS A 152 8.83 -7.08 -10.64
CA LYS A 152 10.02 -6.55 -9.99
C LYS A 152 10.86 -5.67 -10.92
N GLU A 153 11.04 -6.12 -12.16
CA GLU A 153 11.84 -5.42 -13.19
C GLU A 153 11.17 -4.14 -13.71
N THR A 154 9.86 -3.97 -13.54
CA THR A 154 9.14 -2.74 -13.91
C THR A 154 9.58 -1.54 -13.04
N GLY A 155 10.02 -1.80 -11.80
CA GLY A 155 10.49 -0.78 -10.87
C GLY A 155 9.38 0.00 -10.14
N TYR A 156 8.12 -0.09 -10.56
CA TYR A 156 7.01 0.66 -9.92
C TYR A 156 6.83 0.31 -8.44
N MET A 157 6.81 -1.00 -8.11
CA MET A 157 6.65 -1.45 -6.72
C MET A 157 7.84 -1.06 -5.85
N ASN A 158 9.07 -1.15 -6.36
CA ASN A 158 10.25 -0.70 -5.63
C ASN A 158 10.21 0.82 -5.36
N ALA A 159 9.86 1.62 -6.37
CA ALA A 159 9.70 3.06 -6.22
C ALA A 159 8.58 3.44 -5.23
N SER A 160 7.48 2.69 -5.24
CA SER A 160 6.39 2.83 -4.28
C SER A 160 6.84 2.50 -2.85
N MET A 161 7.60 1.42 -2.65
CA MET A 161 8.18 1.06 -1.35
C MET A 161 9.12 2.14 -0.80
N ILE A 162 10.00 2.68 -1.65
CA ILE A 162 10.93 3.75 -1.26
C ILE A 162 10.16 5.01 -0.86
N SER A 163 9.14 5.37 -1.65
CA SER A 163 8.29 6.54 -1.35
C SER A 163 7.51 6.35 -0.06
N ALA A 164 6.89 5.18 0.14
CA ALA A 164 6.19 4.84 1.37
C ALA A 164 7.12 4.91 2.59
N LYS A 165 8.35 4.40 2.49
CA LYS A 165 9.37 4.52 3.54
C LYS A 165 9.67 5.98 3.89
N ARG A 166 9.92 6.83 2.89
CA ARG A 166 10.22 8.26 3.11
C ARG A 166 9.06 9.03 3.72
N ILE A 167 7.82 8.74 3.30
CA ILE A 167 6.62 9.34 3.91
C ILE A 167 6.52 8.87 5.35
N ASN A 168 6.67 7.57 5.62
CA ASN A 168 6.59 7.00 6.96
C ASN A 168 7.61 7.60 7.93
N GLU A 169 8.88 7.72 7.51
CA GLU A 169 9.94 8.36 8.30
C GLU A 169 9.61 9.81 8.64
N ARG A 170 9.01 10.56 7.71
CA ARG A 170 8.56 11.93 7.99
C ARG A 170 7.38 11.94 8.95
N THR A 171 6.40 11.07 8.76
CA THR A 171 5.24 10.97 9.65
C THR A 171 5.64 10.58 11.07
N TYR A 172 6.58 9.65 11.21
CA TYR A 172 7.12 9.26 12.51
C TYR A 172 7.68 10.48 13.26
N ASN A 173 8.47 11.31 12.59
CA ASN A 173 8.99 12.55 13.19
C ASN A 173 7.88 13.52 13.59
N ILE A 174 6.80 13.63 12.80
CA ILE A 174 5.63 14.46 13.14
C ILE A 174 4.96 13.92 14.41
N LEU A 175 4.67 12.62 14.48
CA LEU A 175 4.05 11.98 15.64
C LEU A 175 4.93 12.07 16.89
N TYR A 176 6.23 11.81 16.75
CA TYR A 176 7.21 11.94 17.82
C TYR A 176 7.23 13.37 18.39
N ASN A 177 7.26 14.38 17.52
CA ASN A 177 7.19 15.77 17.93
C ASN A 177 5.83 16.14 18.55
N GLN A 178 4.72 15.52 18.15
CA GLN A 178 3.43 15.74 18.80
C GLN A 178 3.39 15.18 20.23
N ILE A 179 3.96 13.98 20.42
CA ILE A 179 4.03 13.33 21.73
C ILE A 179 4.96 14.09 22.68
N LEU A 180 6.10 14.58 22.16
CA LEU A 180 7.09 15.31 22.96
C LEU A 180 6.89 16.83 23.01
N GLY A 181 5.93 17.37 22.26
CA GLY A 181 6.02 18.76 21.79
C GLY A 181 4.72 19.52 21.55
N ARG A 182 3.74 19.40 22.46
CA ARG A 182 3.45 20.64 23.22
C ARG A 182 4.76 20.95 23.95
N GLY A 183 5.58 21.80 23.34
CA GLY A 183 7.01 21.93 23.63
C GLY A 183 7.28 21.96 25.13
N LEU A 184 8.39 21.35 25.55
CA LEU A 184 9.08 21.79 26.76
C LEU A 184 9.17 23.32 26.68
N HIS A 185 8.31 24.03 27.43
CA HIS A 185 8.56 25.41 27.83
C HIS A 185 9.78 25.37 28.75
N LEU A 186 10.97 25.24 28.18
CA LEU A 186 12.18 25.70 28.82
C LEU A 186 12.15 27.22 28.67
N ASP A 187 11.47 27.85 29.62
CA ASP A 187 11.60 29.28 29.84
C ASP A 187 12.97 29.52 30.47
N ILE A 188 13.99 29.67 29.63
CA ILE A 188 15.31 30.10 30.08
C ILE A 188 15.28 31.63 30.07
N THR A 189 14.69 32.21 31.10
CA THR A 189 14.97 33.60 31.43
C THR A 189 16.40 33.65 31.97
N LEU A 190 17.30 34.27 31.20
CA LEU A 190 18.66 34.63 31.62
C LEU A 190 18.62 35.78 32.63
#